data_AF-A0A5C7GYR2-F1
#
_entry.id   AF-A0A5C7GYR2-F1
#
_cell.length_a   1.000
_cell.length_b   1.000
_cell.length_c   1.000
_cell.angle_alpha   90.00
_cell.angle_beta   90.00
_cell.angle_gamma   90.00
#
_symmetry.space_group_name_H-M   'P 1'
#
loop_
_entity.id
_entity.type
_entity.pdbx_description
1 polymer ?
#
loop_
_entity_poly.entity_id
_entity_poly.type
_entity_poly.pdbx_seq_one_letter_code
_entity_poly.pdbx_strand_id
1 'polypeptide(L)'
;MKYLKPFNFYNEIFKDILMKKAWKHGRLLGLNVDDKYVSLAVSDYKNINAVPLGGLHRQENNMSSMADIFQSLISEHNLVGFVVGSPYMTCRESRPLPAEGKEFIDDLCKIVKVEGLKYTFWDGGITSKNSDFVLNQYVEFMSEHLPQDMSPTIMHKYYAVSVLQGYLDATNRMRTEECD
;
A
#
# COMPACT_ATOMS: atom_id res chain seq x y z
N MET A 1 0.99 5.62 15.15
CA MET A 1 -0.11 4.87 14.48
C MET A 1 -0.34 3.54 15.21
N LYS A 2 -1.50 2.89 15.03
CA LYS A 2 -1.80 1.59 15.65
C LYS A 2 -1.85 0.46 14.61
N TYR A 3 -1.13 -0.63 14.85
CA TYR A 3 -1.23 -1.84 14.03
C TYR A 3 -2.56 -2.57 14.26
N LEU A 4 -3.17 -3.03 13.18
CA LEU A 4 -4.29 -3.98 13.18
C LEU A 4 -4.02 -5.11 12.18
N LYS A 5 -4.47 -6.33 12.53
CA LYS A 5 -4.54 -7.44 11.55
C LYS A 5 -5.48 -7.06 10.40
N PRO A 6 -5.28 -7.55 9.17
CA PRO A 6 -6.05 -7.13 7.98
C PRO A 6 -7.57 -7.15 8.14
N PHE A 7 -8.10 -8.21 8.73
CA PHE A 7 -9.53 -8.35 9.00
C PHE A 7 -10.05 -7.34 10.03
N ASN A 8 -9.29 -7.11 11.11
CA ASN A 8 -9.67 -6.11 12.12
C ASN A 8 -9.56 -4.69 11.55
N PHE A 9 -8.57 -4.43 10.70
CA PHE A 9 -8.44 -3.15 10.00
C PHE A 9 -9.65 -2.89 9.10
N TYR A 10 -10.10 -3.91 8.35
CA TYR A 10 -11.33 -3.84 7.58
C TYR A 10 -12.52 -3.49 8.47
N ASN A 11 -12.77 -4.28 9.52
CA ASN A 11 -13.96 -4.10 10.36
C ASN A 11 -13.95 -2.77 11.14
N GLU A 12 -12.81 -2.35 11.69
CA GLU A 12 -12.74 -1.16 12.56
C GLU A 12 -12.65 0.17 11.82
N ILE A 13 -12.21 0.17 10.55
CA ILE A 13 -11.99 1.40 9.78
C ILE A 13 -12.70 1.33 8.45
N PHE A 14 -12.39 0.32 7.66
CA PHE A 14 -12.63 0.40 6.23
C PHE A 14 -14.07 0.03 5.84
N LYS A 15 -14.69 -0.89 6.57
CA LYS A 15 -16.07 -1.34 6.35
C LYS A 15 -17.05 -0.18 6.38
N ASP A 16 -16.99 0.65 7.42
CA ASP A 16 -17.84 1.85 7.54
C ASP A 16 -17.63 2.84 6.39
N ILE A 17 -16.39 2.99 5.93
CA ILE A 17 -16.04 3.89 4.83
C ILE A 17 -16.62 3.39 3.52
N LEU A 18 -16.54 2.07 3.27
CA LEU A 18 -17.10 1.42 2.09
C LEU A 18 -18.64 1.40 2.11
N MET A 19 -19.27 1.34 3.28
CA MET A 19 -20.73 1.27 3.43
C MET A 19 -21.41 2.65 3.35
N LYS A 20 -20.74 3.72 3.77
CA LYS A 20 -21.28 5.08 3.66
C LYS A 20 -21.30 5.50 2.18
N LYS A 21 -22.26 6.35 1.76
CA LYS A 21 -22.37 6.90 0.38
C LYS A 21 -22.08 8.42 0.36
N ALA A 22 -20.96 8.85 0.95
CA ALA A 22 -20.65 10.26 1.17
C ALA A 22 -19.48 10.72 0.29
N TRP A 23 -19.60 11.89 -0.35
CA TRP A 23 -18.64 12.35 -1.37
C TRP A 23 -17.19 12.60 -0.87
N LYS A 24 -16.95 12.59 0.45
CA LYS A 24 -15.61 12.65 1.05
C LYS A 24 -15.30 11.35 1.78
N HIS A 25 -15.08 10.28 1.03
CA HIS A 25 -14.62 9.01 1.59
C HIS A 25 -13.17 9.13 2.03
N GLY A 26 -12.87 8.48 3.16
CA GLY A 26 -11.49 8.24 3.56
C GLY A 26 -10.80 7.34 2.54
N ARG A 27 -9.54 7.64 2.21
CA ARG A 27 -8.74 6.85 1.26
C ARG A 27 -7.64 6.09 2.01
N LEU A 28 -7.15 5.02 1.38
CA LEU A 28 -6.06 4.22 1.89
C LEU A 28 -4.77 4.54 1.14
N LEU A 29 -3.65 4.55 1.87
CA LEU A 29 -2.32 4.64 1.29
C LEU A 29 -1.65 3.26 1.30
N GLY A 30 -1.25 2.80 0.11
CA GLY A 30 -0.44 1.61 -0.11
C GLY A 30 1.04 1.92 -0.03
N LEU A 31 1.78 1.13 0.73
CA LEU A 31 3.22 1.26 0.90
C LEU A 31 3.92 -0.04 0.51
N ASN A 32 4.97 0.04 -0.29
CA ASN A 32 5.92 -1.07 -0.43
C ASN A 32 7.32 -0.55 -0.09
N VAL A 33 7.94 -1.15 0.93
CA VAL A 33 9.23 -0.69 1.48
C VAL A 33 10.32 -1.66 1.05
N ASP A 34 11.35 -1.14 0.41
CA ASP A 34 12.59 -1.83 0.07
C ASP A 34 13.80 -1.12 0.72
N ASP A 35 15.01 -1.63 0.53
CA ASP A 35 16.28 -1.10 1.00
C ASP A 35 16.50 0.36 0.58
N LYS A 36 16.15 0.69 -0.67
CA LYS A 36 16.41 2.00 -1.29
C LYS A 36 15.17 2.85 -1.48
N TYR A 37 14.00 2.25 -1.63
CA TYR A 37 12.79 2.97 -2.02
C TYR A 37 11.59 2.65 -1.13
N VAL A 38 10.74 3.66 -0.94
CA VAL A 38 9.39 3.51 -0.41
C VAL A 38 8.42 3.88 -1.52
N SER A 39 7.79 2.88 -2.10
CA SER A 39 6.78 3.08 -3.15
C SER A 39 5.43 3.40 -2.54
N LEU A 40 4.70 4.32 -3.20
CA LEU A 40 3.46 4.88 -2.72
C LEU A 40 2.34 4.68 -3.75
N ALA A 41 1.19 4.23 -3.28
CA ALA A 41 -0.06 4.21 -4.03
C ALA A 41 -1.22 4.70 -3.16
N VAL A 42 -2.28 5.20 -3.76
CA VAL A 42 -3.48 5.65 -3.05
C VAL A 42 -4.73 5.05 -3.68
N SER A 43 -5.72 4.66 -2.88
CA SER A 43 -7.00 4.17 -3.40
C SER A 43 -7.75 5.31 -4.10
N ASP A 44 -8.59 5.06 -5.10
CA ASP A 44 -9.44 6.09 -5.70
C ASP A 44 -10.55 6.55 -4.73
N TYR A 45 -11.34 7.55 -5.13
CA TYR A 45 -12.42 8.09 -4.30
C TYR A 45 -13.54 7.08 -4.01
N LYS A 46 -13.62 5.98 -4.78
CA LYS A 46 -14.57 4.89 -4.57
C LYS A 46 -13.97 3.74 -3.76
N ASN A 47 -12.68 3.80 -3.43
CA ASN A 47 -11.94 2.70 -2.83
C ASN A 47 -12.04 1.40 -3.66
N ILE A 48 -12.06 1.52 -4.99
CA ILE A 48 -12.10 0.40 -5.94
C ILE A 48 -10.71 0.15 -6.52
N ASN A 49 -10.06 1.21 -7.00
CA ASN A 49 -8.79 1.10 -7.72
C ASN A 49 -7.64 1.72 -6.92
N ALA A 50 -6.45 1.12 -6.97
CA ALA A 50 -5.22 1.73 -6.51
C ALA A 50 -4.56 2.54 -7.64
N VAL A 51 -4.09 3.75 -7.31
CA VAL A 51 -3.43 4.67 -8.24
C VAL A 51 -2.00 4.94 -7.75
N PRO A 52 -0.97 4.84 -8.62
CA PRO A 52 0.40 5.12 -8.22
C PRO A 52 0.58 6.61 -7.88
N LEU A 53 1.27 6.91 -6.77
CA LEU A 53 1.67 8.27 -6.41
C LEU A 53 3.14 8.54 -6.71
N GLY A 54 3.99 7.51 -6.65
CA GLY A 54 5.43 7.63 -6.88
C GLY A 54 6.23 6.78 -5.92
N GLY A 55 7.49 7.14 -5.72
CA GLY A 55 8.37 6.49 -4.75
C GLY A 55 9.33 7.50 -4.12
N LEU A 56 9.71 7.25 -2.87
CA LEU A 56 10.65 8.06 -2.12
C LEU A 56 11.98 7.30 -1.99
N HIS A 57 13.09 7.96 -2.31
CA HIS A 57 14.42 7.39 -2.12
C HIS A 57 14.84 7.53 -0.65
N ARG A 58 15.14 6.40 0.02
CA ARG A 58 15.40 6.33 1.47
C ARG A 58 16.73 6.94 1.89
N GLN A 59 17.73 6.95 0.99
CA GLN A 59 19.04 7.54 1.29
C GLN A 59 19.13 9.03 0.94
N GLU A 60 18.25 9.52 0.07
CA GLU A 60 18.22 10.94 -0.33
C GLU A 60 17.31 11.75 0.59
N ASN A 61 16.29 11.11 1.16
CA ASN A 61 15.38 11.74 2.10
C ASN A 61 15.70 11.29 3.51
N ASN A 62 15.98 12.25 4.41
CA ASN A 62 16.00 11.93 5.83
C ASN A 62 14.58 11.67 6.35
N MET A 63 14.47 10.99 7.49
CA MET A 63 13.18 10.55 8.01
C MET A 63 12.23 11.71 8.38
N SER A 64 12.78 12.89 8.71
CA SER A 64 11.99 14.10 8.95
C SER A 64 11.32 14.60 7.66
N SER A 65 12.07 14.63 6.55
CA SER A 65 11.53 15.07 5.25
C SER A 65 10.46 14.11 4.74
N MET A 66 10.65 12.80 4.96
CA MET A 66 9.61 11.82 4.67
C MET A 66 8.37 12.06 5.53
N ALA A 67 8.54 12.33 6.83
CA ALA A 67 7.40 12.61 7.70
C ALA A 67 6.56 13.80 7.21
N ASP A 68 7.19 14.88 6.74
CA ASP A 68 6.50 16.04 6.17
C ASP A 68 5.74 15.69 4.88
N ILE A 69 6.32 14.85 4.02
CA ILE A 69 5.64 14.33 2.82
C ILE A 69 4.42 13.50 3.22
N PHE A 70 4.57 12.59 4.19
CA PHE A 70 3.47 11.76 4.67
C PHE A 70 2.35 12.60 5.30
N GLN A 71 2.67 13.63 6.09
CA GLN A 71 1.68 14.58 6.64
C GLN A 71 0.90 15.31 5.54
N SER A 72 1.61 15.73 4.48
CA SER A 72 1.01 16.37 3.31
C SER A 72 0.05 15.42 2.60
N LEU A 73 0.47 14.17 2.35
CA LEU A 73 -0.36 13.14 1.70
C LEU A 73 -1.61 12.81 2.50
N ILE A 74 -1.52 12.75 3.84
CA ILE A 74 -2.68 12.50 4.70
C ILE A 74 -3.75 13.56 4.51
N SER A 75 -3.32 14.83 4.49
CA SER A 75 -4.21 15.97 4.34
C SER A 75 -4.76 16.06 2.92
N GLU A 76 -3.92 15.88 1.90
CA GLU A 76 -4.27 15.99 0.49
C GLU A 76 -5.24 14.90 0.04
N HIS A 77 -5.05 13.67 0.51
CA HIS A 77 -5.85 12.52 0.08
C HIS A 77 -6.88 12.07 1.12
N ASN A 78 -7.05 12.79 2.22
CA ASN A 78 -7.98 12.41 3.30
C ASN A 78 -7.75 10.96 3.75
N LEU A 79 -6.49 10.64 4.06
CA LEU A 79 -6.08 9.27 4.37
C LEU A 79 -6.64 8.85 5.73
N VAL A 80 -7.17 7.63 5.79
CA VAL A 80 -7.72 7.03 7.03
C VAL A 80 -6.89 5.86 7.55
N GLY A 81 -5.94 5.38 6.75
CA GLY A 81 -5.03 4.34 7.18
C GLY A 81 -4.13 3.84 6.05
N PHE A 82 -3.24 2.94 6.43
CA PHE A 82 -2.15 2.48 5.58
C PHE A 82 -2.20 0.97 5.39
N VAL A 83 -1.94 0.54 4.17
CA VAL A 83 -1.77 -0.87 3.80
C VAL A 83 -0.31 -1.05 3.40
N VAL A 84 0.44 -1.76 4.23
CA VAL A 84 1.87 -1.95 4.05
C VAL A 84 2.11 -3.32 3.46
N GLY A 85 2.75 -3.35 2.30
CA GLY A 85 3.16 -4.55 1.62
C GLY A 85 4.09 -5.34 2.53
N SER A 86 3.73 -6.60 2.75
CA SER A 86 4.69 -7.52 3.32
C SER A 86 5.58 -8.00 2.17
N PRO A 87 6.92 -7.95 2.31
CA PRO A 87 7.89 -8.25 1.23
C PRO A 87 7.92 -9.73 0.78
N TYR A 88 6.90 -10.52 1.12
CA TYR A 88 6.74 -11.90 0.69
C TYR A 88 6.52 -12.09 -0.81
N MET A 89 6.28 -11.01 -1.58
CA MET A 89 6.02 -11.13 -3.02
C MET A 89 7.26 -11.43 -3.88
N THR A 90 8.49 -11.38 -3.36
CA THR A 90 9.70 -11.62 -4.18
C THR A 90 10.46 -12.92 -3.88
N CYS A 91 10.12 -13.68 -2.84
CA CYS A 91 10.81 -14.94 -2.52
C CYS A 91 9.85 -16.00 -2.00
N ARG A 92 9.72 -17.11 -2.76
CA ARG A 92 8.94 -18.33 -2.44
C ARG A 92 9.37 -19.08 -1.18
N GLU A 93 10.23 -18.52 -0.35
CA GLU A 93 10.77 -19.18 0.84
C GLU A 93 10.40 -18.40 2.10
N SER A 94 9.74 -19.10 3.01
CA SER A 94 9.32 -18.66 4.33
C SER A 94 10.49 -18.07 5.13
N ARG A 95 10.69 -16.75 5.05
CA ARG A 95 11.51 -16.00 6.01
C ARG A 95 10.61 -15.17 6.92
N PRO A 96 11.00 -14.88 8.16
CA PRO A 96 10.24 -13.96 9.02
C PRO A 96 10.12 -12.58 8.36
N LEU A 97 9.06 -11.84 8.74
CA LEU A 97 8.75 -10.49 8.26
C LEU A 97 10.05 -9.67 8.19
N PRO A 98 10.51 -9.25 7.01
CA PRO A 98 11.76 -8.51 6.88
C PRO A 98 11.71 -7.27 7.76
N ALA A 99 12.74 -7.13 8.59
CA ALA A 99 12.83 -6.14 9.64
C ALA A 99 12.68 -4.72 9.07
N GLU A 100 13.04 -4.52 7.81
CA GLU A 100 13.13 -3.23 7.13
C GLU A 100 11.77 -2.52 6.98
N GLY A 101 10.72 -3.26 6.58
CA GLY A 101 9.38 -2.68 6.42
C GLY A 101 8.74 -2.34 7.76
N LYS A 102 8.99 -3.18 8.77
CA LYS A 102 8.51 -2.95 10.14
C LYS A 102 9.26 -1.79 10.80
N GLU A 103 10.58 -1.77 10.71
CA GLU A 103 11.43 -0.69 11.22
C GLU A 103 11.08 0.65 10.57
N PHE A 104 10.86 0.66 9.25
CA PHE A 104 10.43 1.88 8.56
C PHE A 104 9.11 2.41 9.12
N ILE A 105 8.11 1.54 9.29
CA ILE A 105 6.81 1.95 9.85
C ILE A 105 6.94 2.35 11.32
N ASP A 106 7.76 1.66 12.10
CA ASP A 106 8.02 1.99 13.50
C ASP A 106 8.68 3.39 13.62
N ASP A 107 9.65 3.70 12.76
CA ASP A 107 10.28 5.01 12.69
C ASP A 107 9.32 6.09 12.19
N LEU A 108 8.48 5.78 11.19
CA LEU A 108 7.46 6.68 10.69
C LEU A 108 6.45 7.00 11.80
N CYS A 109 6.07 6.00 12.60
CA CYS A 109 5.17 6.16 13.74
C CYS A 109 5.73 7.05 14.85
N LYS A 110 7.06 7.10 15.03
CA LYS A 110 7.70 7.94 16.05
C LYS A 110 7.69 9.41 15.67
N ILE A 111 7.84 9.71 14.37
CA ILE A 111 8.08 11.08 13.88
C ILE A 111 6.78 11.70 13.35
N VAL A 112 5.99 10.93 12.63
CA VAL A 112 4.69 11.38 12.14
C VAL A 112 3.72 11.38 13.33
N LYS A 113 3.43 12.58 13.84
CA LYS A 113 2.38 12.83 14.85
C LYS A 113 0.99 12.61 14.26
N VAL A 114 0.69 11.39 13.83
CA VAL A 114 -0.63 10.97 13.35
C VAL A 114 -1.33 10.19 14.44
N GLU A 115 -1.78 10.93 15.45
CA GLU A 115 -2.73 10.40 16.41
C GLU A 115 -3.99 9.95 15.64
N GLY A 116 -4.40 8.70 15.85
CA GLY A 116 -5.62 8.14 15.27
C GLY A 116 -5.46 7.29 13.99
N LEU A 117 -4.37 7.44 13.22
CA LEU A 117 -4.18 6.58 12.03
C LEU A 117 -3.77 5.16 12.42
N LYS A 118 -4.35 4.19 11.71
CA LYS A 118 -4.02 2.77 11.86
C LYS A 118 -3.36 2.25 10.60
N TYR A 119 -2.69 1.11 10.71
CA TYR A 119 -2.11 0.43 9.56
C TYR A 119 -2.27 -1.08 9.67
N THR A 120 -2.17 -1.74 8.53
CA THR A 120 -2.14 -3.19 8.43
C THR A 120 -1.05 -3.65 7.48
N PHE A 121 -0.59 -4.89 7.67
CA PHE A 121 0.29 -5.54 6.71
C PHE A 121 -0.53 -6.40 5.77
N TRP A 122 -0.32 -6.27 4.47
CA TRP A 122 -0.94 -7.10 3.47
C TRP A 122 0.13 -7.92 2.75
N ASP A 123 0.08 -9.22 2.98
CA ASP A 123 0.75 -10.21 2.15
C ASP A 123 -0.14 -10.41 0.92
N GLY A 124 0.40 -10.09 -0.26
CA GLY A 124 -0.29 -10.29 -1.52
C GLY A 124 -0.63 -11.75 -1.83
N GLY A 125 -0.42 -12.73 -0.94
CA GLY A 125 -0.86 -14.12 -1.11
C GLY A 125 -2.38 -14.34 -1.29
N ILE A 126 -3.20 -13.29 -1.23
CA ILE A 126 -4.63 -13.28 -1.64
C ILE A 126 -4.81 -12.43 -2.91
N THR A 127 -3.80 -12.38 -3.77
CA THR A 127 -3.96 -11.91 -5.14
C THR A 127 -4.89 -12.88 -5.85
N SER A 128 -5.92 -12.34 -6.50
CA SER A 128 -6.63 -13.15 -7.49
C SER A 128 -5.61 -13.52 -8.56
N LYS A 129 -5.68 -14.72 -9.15
CA LYS A 129 -4.80 -15.12 -10.26
C LYS A 129 -4.67 -14.04 -11.35
N ASN A 130 -5.68 -13.18 -11.48
CA ASN A 130 -5.72 -12.09 -12.44
C ASN A 130 -4.80 -10.91 -12.08
N SER A 131 -4.64 -10.54 -10.81
CA SER A 131 -3.79 -9.38 -10.44
C SER A 131 -2.31 -9.72 -10.57
N ASP A 132 -1.91 -10.94 -10.21
CA ASP A 132 -0.54 -11.42 -10.44
C ASP A 132 -0.25 -11.63 -11.93
N PHE A 133 -1.22 -12.14 -12.69
CA PHE A 133 -1.08 -12.27 -14.14
C PHE A 133 -0.95 -10.90 -14.81
N VAL A 134 -1.81 -9.94 -14.46
CA VAL A 134 -1.75 -8.58 -15.02
C VAL A 134 -0.45 -7.90 -14.60
N LEU A 135 -0.03 -8.00 -13.33
CA LEU A 135 1.25 -7.47 -12.91
C LEU A 135 2.39 -8.14 -13.68
N ASN A 136 2.47 -9.47 -13.72
CA ASN A 136 3.53 -10.18 -14.43
C ASN A 136 3.55 -9.86 -15.94
N GLN A 137 2.40 -9.79 -16.61
CA GLN A 137 2.31 -9.39 -18.02
C GLN A 137 2.75 -7.94 -18.23
N TYR A 138 2.37 -7.04 -17.31
CA TYR A 138 2.79 -5.65 -17.38
C TYR A 138 4.29 -5.53 -17.11
N VAL A 139 4.82 -6.32 -16.19
CA VAL A 139 6.24 -6.38 -15.85
C VAL A 139 7.06 -6.98 -17.00
N GLU A 140 6.59 -8.05 -17.64
CA GLU A 140 7.18 -8.64 -18.84
C GLU A 140 7.17 -7.63 -19.99
N PHE A 141 6.00 -7.03 -20.28
CA PHE A 141 5.85 -6.00 -21.31
C PHE A 141 6.80 -4.82 -21.07
N MET A 142 6.88 -4.33 -19.83
CA MET A 142 7.76 -3.20 -19.48
C MET A 142 9.23 -3.59 -19.52
N SER A 143 9.58 -4.82 -19.13
CA SER A 143 10.96 -5.34 -19.21
C SER A 143 11.43 -5.53 -20.65
N GLU A 144 10.52 -5.84 -21.57
CA GLU A 144 10.81 -5.98 -23.00
C GLU A 144 10.90 -4.62 -23.73
N HIS A 145 10.19 -3.59 -23.28
CA HIS A 145 10.00 -2.34 -24.04
C HIS A 145 10.64 -1.09 -23.42
N LEU A 146 11.17 -1.13 -22.20
CA LEU A 146 11.87 0.00 -21.58
C LEU A 146 13.41 -0.14 -21.60
N PRO A 147 14.15 0.98 -21.63
CA PRO A 147 15.60 0.98 -21.47
C PRO A 147 15.99 0.28 -20.16
N GLN A 148 17.01 -0.56 -20.20
CA GLN A 148 17.47 -1.45 -19.12
C GLN A 148 17.73 -0.73 -17.77
N ASP A 149 18.05 0.57 -17.80
CA ASP A 149 18.30 1.42 -16.64
C ASP A 149 17.00 1.93 -15.95
N MET A 150 15.87 1.89 -16.64
CA MET A 150 14.59 2.42 -16.14
C MET A 150 13.76 1.36 -15.39
N SER A 151 14.12 0.07 -15.50
CA SER A 151 13.30 -1.06 -15.01
C SER A 151 13.09 -1.09 -13.49
N PRO A 152 14.08 -0.83 -12.61
CA PRO A 152 13.87 -0.98 -11.16
C PRO A 152 12.96 0.13 -10.60
N THR A 153 13.20 1.37 -11.02
CA THR A 153 12.44 2.54 -10.57
C THR A 153 10.98 2.49 -11.02
N ILE A 154 10.73 1.95 -12.21
CA ILE A 154 9.37 1.75 -12.69
C ILE A 154 8.69 0.58 -11.98
N MET A 155 9.38 -0.54 -11.79
CA MET A 155 8.89 -1.69 -11.02
C MET A 155 8.47 -1.28 -9.61
N HIS A 156 9.27 -0.44 -8.96
CA HIS A 156 8.94 0.09 -7.64
C HIS A 156 7.60 0.81 -7.61
N LYS A 157 7.24 1.61 -8.62
CA LYS A 157 5.95 2.30 -8.67
C LYS A 157 4.75 1.35 -8.69
N TYR A 158 4.92 0.13 -9.23
CA TYR A 158 3.83 -0.85 -9.33
C TYR A 158 3.66 -1.72 -8.09
N TYR A 159 4.70 -1.98 -7.29
CA TYR A 159 4.55 -2.84 -6.11
C TYR A 159 3.55 -2.29 -5.09
N ALA A 160 3.59 -0.98 -4.80
CA ALA A 160 2.63 -0.38 -3.89
C ALA A 160 1.19 -0.42 -4.42
N VAL A 161 1.03 -0.32 -5.75
CA VAL A 161 -0.27 -0.47 -6.42
C VAL A 161 -0.78 -1.89 -6.24
N SER A 162 0.05 -2.91 -6.50
CA SER A 162 -0.33 -4.32 -6.37
C SER A 162 -0.75 -4.68 -4.96
N VAL A 163 0.02 -4.24 -3.96
CA VAL A 163 -0.30 -4.44 -2.54
C VAL A 163 -1.65 -3.83 -2.20
N LEU A 164 -1.86 -2.56 -2.57
CA LEU A 164 -3.08 -1.85 -2.23
C LEU A 164 -4.28 -2.43 -2.98
N GLN A 165 -4.13 -2.72 -4.27
CA GLN A 165 -5.18 -3.31 -5.09
C GLN A 165 -5.60 -4.67 -4.52
N GLY A 166 -4.65 -5.52 -4.12
CA GLY A 166 -4.97 -6.80 -3.49
C GLY A 166 -5.83 -6.65 -2.23
N TYR A 167 -5.54 -5.65 -1.40
CA TYR A 167 -6.34 -5.36 -0.21
C TYR A 167 -7.73 -4.82 -0.56
N LEU A 168 -7.82 -3.89 -1.51
CA LEU A 168 -9.09 -3.31 -1.97
C LEU A 168 -9.99 -4.40 -2.59
N ASP A 169 -9.43 -5.28 -3.41
CA ASP A 169 -10.17 -6.39 -4.03
C ASP A 169 -10.72 -7.35 -2.98
N ALA A 170 -9.89 -7.72 -1.99
CA ALA A 170 -10.31 -8.62 -0.92
C ALA A 170 -11.44 -8.02 -0.08
N THR A 171 -11.33 -6.76 0.31
CA THR A 171 -12.33 -6.08 1.14
C THR A 171 -13.61 -5.74 0.38
N ASN A 172 -13.53 -5.44 -0.92
CA ASN A 172 -14.71 -5.25 -1.76
C ASN A 172 -15.48 -6.56 -2.02
N ARG A 173 -14.79 -7.71 -2.10
CA ARG A 173 -15.44 -9.03 -2.11
C ARG A 173 -16.18 -9.30 -0.80
N MET A 174 -15.51 -9.11 0.34
CA MET A 174 -16.14 -9.26 1.67
C MET A 174 -17.39 -8.36 1.82
N ARG A 175 -17.34 -7.12 1.33
CA ARG A 175 -18.50 -6.21 1.33
C ARG A 175 -19.67 -6.75 0.51
N THR A 176 -19.41 -7.38 -0.62
CA THR A 176 -20.45 -7.91 -1.51
C THR A 176 -21.10 -9.15 -0.90
N GLU A 177 -20.29 -10.08 -0.38
CA GLU A 177 -20.76 -11.29 0.32
C GLU A 177 -21.58 -11.00 1.59
N GLU A 178 -21.36 -9.87 2.27
CA GLU A 178 -22.15 -9.45 3.44
C GLU A 178 -23.47 -8.73 3.08
N CYS A 179 -23.64 -8.30 1.82
CA CYS A 179 -24.83 -7.61 1.34
C CYS A 179 -25.85 -8.53 0.66
N ASP A 180 -25.44 -9.77 0.35
CA ASP A 180 -26.28 -10.86 -0.17
C ASP A 180 -26.89 -11.70 0.97
#